data_AF-A0AAD5YIA9-F1
#
_entry.id   AF-A0AAD5YIA9-F1
#
_cell.length_a   1.000
_cell.length_b   1.000
_cell.length_c   1.000
_cell.angle_alpha   90.00
_cell.angle_beta   90.00
_cell.angle_gamma   90.00
#
_symmetry.space_group_name_H-M   'P 1'
#
loop_
_entity.id
_entity.type
_entity.pdbx_description
1 polymer ?
#
loop_
_entity_poly.entity_id
_entity_poly.type
_entity_poly.pdbx_seq_one_letter_code
_entity_poly.pdbx_strand_id
1 'polypeptide(L)'
;MESFEILATKELITSRLALAKFGATQQTMFWTPDMHSAPLRTPPIANGMTATMEALKEILLSTSSSQPEDLSRVPNLLRRIRTLLRVYYDALITKRQTSNFRFCDVQNLSDVGLALHEMGLTVMYSPSRLRSLLYYVPDIETFLFDEPLDIGKWRTETHDFGTKVQQDTESDPDDKMLVYEATDKAGNDLAAYQMSFFVGDLLVGLVASPPQNVEEQRRAERAMAKLVEYSTSLVYRAALGDAFTDALQPIYMEKRLTARFAAEGGLPALVDDWAMSISKDLCKKAIDDLPSRAWGSQTPETLQGVFRGLMHVIEVDGEEVSETPLFARIMHEIYSRYGLKPFERASTVRDETILFYFLHRRISRKPSAYKSPEAMLTLLQKFANVPRATRNRHSWILLSIAGRWECLDAQFGCENPTCPEKAELLKLREKRQRGVRDPIIEERLYKWGGASKACAKYVDTSSSMMSFMCKPRTILVAGQCRIARLRASVGIGRTTSWNARRPRPNNAPRWKLRYEKRGRRQRVSNVSKVEEG
;
A
#
# COMPACT_ATOMS: atom_id res chain seq x y z
N MET A 1 34.72 22.13 -17.13
CA MET A 1 33.94 20.88 -17.25
C MET A 1 33.75 20.24 -15.88
N GLU A 2 34.81 19.91 -15.13
CA GLU A 2 34.69 19.40 -13.74
C GLU A 2 33.87 20.30 -12.80
N SER A 3 34.00 21.63 -12.90
CA SER A 3 33.21 22.57 -12.10
C SER A 3 31.70 22.51 -12.37
N PHE A 4 31.28 22.17 -13.60
CA PHE A 4 29.87 22.10 -13.98
C PHE A 4 29.23 20.77 -13.54
N GLU A 5 29.96 19.67 -13.63
CA GLU A 5 29.53 18.36 -13.12
C GLU A 5 29.41 18.34 -11.59
N ILE A 6 30.33 19.02 -10.88
CA ILE A 6 30.26 19.17 -9.42
C ILE A 6 29.04 20.00 -9.02
N LEU A 7 28.74 21.09 -9.74
CA LEU A 7 27.57 21.93 -9.47
C LEU A 7 26.25 21.18 -9.73
N ALA A 8 26.14 20.49 -10.87
CA ALA A 8 24.95 19.69 -11.20
C ALA A 8 24.73 18.55 -10.18
N THR A 9 25.81 17.91 -9.70
CA THR A 9 25.72 16.87 -8.67
C THR A 9 25.22 17.42 -7.34
N LYS A 10 25.70 18.60 -6.92
CA LYS A 10 25.23 19.25 -5.68
C LYS A 10 23.77 19.67 -5.76
N GLU A 11 23.31 20.16 -6.91
CA GLU A 11 21.89 20.49 -7.13
C GLU A 11 21.00 19.25 -7.04
N LEU A 12 21.42 18.13 -7.65
CA LEU A 12 20.71 16.85 -7.57
C LEU A 12 20.62 16.33 -6.13
N ILE A 13 21.73 16.33 -5.39
CA ILE A 13 21.76 15.93 -3.97
C ILE A 13 20.82 16.82 -3.15
N THR A 14 20.86 18.13 -3.37
CA THR A 14 20.01 19.09 -2.65
C THR A 14 18.52 18.85 -2.94
N SER A 15 18.17 18.60 -4.20
CA SER A 15 16.79 18.31 -4.60
C SER A 15 16.26 17.03 -3.97
N ARG A 16 17.06 15.95 -3.94
CA ARG A 16 16.69 14.68 -3.30
C ARG A 16 16.55 14.83 -1.78
N LEU A 17 17.51 15.51 -1.14
CA LEU A 17 17.43 15.78 0.30
C LEU A 17 16.24 16.67 0.69
N ALA A 18 15.78 17.57 -0.19
CA ALA A 18 14.64 18.43 0.10
C ALA A 18 13.35 17.62 0.35
N LEU A 19 13.16 16.54 -0.41
CA LEU A 19 12.00 15.66 -0.25
C LEU A 19 12.07 14.89 1.07
N ALA A 20 13.24 14.30 1.39
CA ALA A 20 13.47 13.62 2.66
C ALA A 20 13.32 14.56 3.87
N LYS A 21 13.81 15.80 3.76
CA LYS A 21 13.66 16.84 4.79
C LYS A 21 12.20 17.22 5.01
N PHE A 22 11.42 17.34 3.94
CA PHE A 22 9.99 17.59 4.04
C PHE A 22 9.27 16.47 4.82
N GLY A 23 9.57 15.21 4.49
CA GLY A 23 9.04 14.05 5.22
C GLY A 23 9.45 14.03 6.69
N ALA A 24 10.73 14.26 7.00
CA ALA A 24 11.23 14.35 8.37
C ALA A 24 10.55 15.47 9.18
N THR A 25 10.32 16.63 8.54
CA THR A 25 9.63 17.76 9.17
C THR A 25 8.18 17.44 9.49
N GLN A 26 7.44 16.84 8.54
CA GLN A 26 6.07 16.39 8.81
C GLN A 26 6.03 15.40 9.96
N GLN A 27 6.94 14.42 9.97
CA GLN A 27 7.01 13.45 11.05
C GLN A 27 7.22 14.13 12.41
N THR A 28 8.14 15.10 12.53
CA THR A 28 8.34 15.83 13.80
C THR A 28 7.15 16.69 14.23
N MET A 29 6.32 17.18 13.29
CA MET A 29 5.12 17.96 13.63
C MET A 29 3.98 17.09 14.16
N PHE A 30 3.84 15.87 13.65
CA PHE A 30 2.74 14.97 14.00
C PHE A 30 3.13 13.91 15.03
N TRP A 31 4.43 13.69 15.24
CA TRP A 31 5.00 12.69 16.13
C TRP A 31 6.22 13.25 16.86
N THR A 32 6.04 13.65 18.12
CA THR A 32 7.15 13.85 19.08
C THR A 32 7.22 12.62 19.99
N PRO A 33 8.27 11.79 19.87
CA PRO A 33 8.44 10.69 20.81
C PRO A 33 8.63 11.21 22.23
N ASP A 34 7.95 10.60 23.21
CA ASP A 34 8.11 10.93 24.64
C ASP A 34 9.54 10.63 25.18
N MET A 35 10.42 10.04 24.38
CA MET A 35 11.78 9.66 24.78
C MET A 35 12.83 10.53 24.09
N HIS A 36 13.57 11.30 24.89
CA HIS A 36 14.72 12.05 24.42
C HIS A 36 15.98 11.18 24.35
N SER A 37 16.84 11.47 23.38
CA SER A 37 18.19 10.95 23.25
C SER A 37 19.06 11.30 24.47
N ALA A 38 20.22 10.64 24.58
CA ALA A 38 21.21 11.01 25.60
C ALA A 38 21.70 12.47 25.37
N PRO A 39 22.01 13.22 26.44
CA PRO A 39 22.44 14.60 26.32
C PRO A 39 23.75 14.69 25.52
N LEU A 40 23.81 15.67 24.61
CA LEU A 40 25.03 15.98 23.89
C LEU A 40 26.16 16.38 24.85
N ARG A 41 27.40 16.05 24.47
CA ARG A 41 28.61 16.44 25.19
C ARG A 41 29.58 17.14 24.27
N THR A 42 30.42 17.99 24.85
CA THR A 42 31.54 18.64 24.16
C THR A 42 32.82 18.32 24.92
N PRO A 43 33.73 17.47 24.39
CA PRO A 43 33.64 16.76 23.11
C PRO A 43 32.56 15.65 23.10
N PRO A 44 32.09 15.20 21.92
CA PRO A 44 31.17 14.07 21.78
C PRO A 44 31.71 12.80 22.44
N ILE A 45 30.80 11.89 22.85
CA ILE A 45 31.22 10.64 23.49
C ILE A 45 31.94 9.77 22.46
N ALA A 46 33.13 9.26 22.81
CA ALA A 46 33.85 8.35 21.93
C ALA A 46 32.98 7.13 21.57
N ASN A 47 32.88 6.81 20.27
CA ASN A 47 31.98 5.80 19.71
C ASN A 47 30.48 6.05 20.00
N GLY A 48 30.11 7.27 20.38
CA GLY A 48 28.74 7.77 20.41
C GLY A 48 28.20 7.99 18.99
N MET A 49 26.90 8.18 18.89
CA MET A 49 26.21 8.40 17.61
C MET A 49 26.73 9.65 16.92
N THR A 50 26.88 10.76 17.65
CA THR A 50 27.42 12.01 17.08
C THR A 50 28.84 11.82 16.56
N ALA A 51 29.76 11.30 17.40
CA ALA A 51 31.16 11.08 16.99
C ALA A 51 31.29 10.14 15.79
N THR A 52 30.46 9.08 15.74
CA THR A 52 30.47 8.11 14.64
C THR A 52 29.96 8.74 13.34
N MET A 53 28.90 9.57 13.41
CA MET A 53 28.37 10.28 12.25
C MET A 53 29.33 11.36 11.73
N GLU A 54 30.00 12.11 12.62
CA GLU A 54 31.01 13.09 12.24
C GLU A 54 32.18 12.44 11.51
N ALA A 55 32.69 11.31 12.03
CA ALA A 55 33.74 10.54 11.36
C ALA A 55 33.30 10.01 9.98
N LEU A 56 32.07 9.49 9.85
CA LEU A 56 31.55 9.06 8.55
C LEU A 56 31.46 10.21 7.55
N LYS A 57 30.96 11.37 7.98
CA LYS A 57 30.87 12.57 7.14
C LYS A 57 32.24 13.04 6.68
N GLU A 58 33.21 13.09 7.58
CA GLU A 58 34.58 13.47 7.26
C GLU A 58 35.17 12.58 6.17
N ILE A 59 34.96 11.25 6.26
CA ILE A 59 35.49 10.29 5.31
C ILE A 59 34.75 10.32 3.96
N LEU A 60 33.41 10.38 3.98
CA LEU A 60 32.57 10.15 2.80
C LEU A 60 32.17 11.44 2.06
N LEU A 61 32.18 12.60 2.73
CA LEU A 61 31.88 13.90 2.12
C LEU A 61 33.14 14.70 1.77
N SER A 62 34.34 14.24 2.13
CA SER A 62 35.59 14.93 1.78
C SER A 62 35.68 15.18 0.27
N THR A 63 36.16 16.36 -0.11
CA THR A 63 36.43 16.71 -1.51
C THR A 63 37.79 16.22 -1.99
N SER A 64 38.73 15.97 -1.06
CA SER A 64 39.99 15.28 -1.31
C SER A 64 39.78 13.77 -1.43
N SER A 65 40.68 13.10 -2.17
CA SER A 65 40.74 11.64 -2.20
C SER A 65 41.00 11.11 -0.79
N SER A 66 39.99 10.47 -0.19
CA SER A 66 40.11 9.85 1.14
C SER A 66 41.23 8.81 1.10
N GLN A 67 42.09 8.80 2.12
CA GLN A 67 43.16 7.82 2.19
C GLN A 67 42.56 6.41 2.38
N PRO A 68 43.18 5.34 1.85
CA PRO A 68 42.68 3.97 2.04
C PRO A 68 42.46 3.59 3.52
N GLU A 69 43.31 4.11 4.40
CA GLU A 69 43.22 3.93 5.85
C GLU A 69 41.91 4.48 6.43
N ASP A 70 41.48 5.66 5.99
CA ASP A 70 40.23 6.29 6.40
C ASP A 70 39.02 5.50 5.88
N LEU A 71 39.05 5.10 4.61
CA LEU A 71 37.98 4.31 3.99
C LEU A 71 37.78 2.97 4.70
N SER A 72 38.85 2.32 5.16
CA SER A 72 38.79 1.03 5.85
C SER A 72 37.93 1.04 7.14
N ARG A 73 37.70 2.23 7.72
CA ARG A 73 36.90 2.40 8.94
C ARG A 73 35.40 2.44 8.66
N VAL A 74 34.98 2.73 7.42
CA VAL A 74 33.57 2.97 7.05
C VAL A 74 32.63 1.83 7.45
N PRO A 75 32.90 0.53 7.16
CA PRO A 75 31.97 -0.55 7.49
C PRO A 75 31.71 -0.66 9.00
N ASN A 76 32.75 -0.52 9.82
CA ASN A 76 32.62 -0.59 11.27
C ASN A 76 31.85 0.61 11.84
N LEU A 77 32.05 1.81 11.28
CA LEU A 77 31.26 2.98 11.65
C LEU A 77 29.78 2.81 11.27
N LEU A 78 29.47 2.28 10.08
CA LEU A 78 28.09 1.99 9.66
C LEU A 78 27.42 0.95 10.57
N ARG A 79 28.11 -0.16 10.89
CA ARG A 79 27.61 -1.17 11.83
C ARG A 79 27.40 -0.57 13.22
N ARG A 80 28.27 0.34 13.67
CA ARG A 80 28.10 1.05 14.94
C ARG A 80 26.84 1.92 14.94
N ILE A 81 26.57 2.68 13.87
CA ILE A 81 25.32 3.43 13.72
C ILE A 81 24.11 2.50 13.76
N ARG A 82 24.14 1.38 13.01
CA ARG A 82 23.08 0.35 13.06
C ARG A 82 22.81 -0.12 14.49
N THR A 83 23.86 -0.45 15.26
CA THR A 83 23.73 -0.86 16.66
C THR A 83 23.13 0.24 17.54
N LEU A 84 23.56 1.48 17.38
CA LEU A 84 23.07 2.59 18.20
C LEU A 84 21.61 2.95 17.87
N LEU A 85 21.21 2.87 16.61
CA LEU A 85 19.81 2.99 16.18
C LEU A 85 18.96 1.91 16.84
N ARG A 86 19.39 0.64 16.81
CA ARG A 86 18.70 -0.47 17.48
C ARG A 86 18.54 -0.22 18.98
N VAL A 87 19.60 0.20 19.67
CA VAL A 87 19.57 0.55 21.11
C VAL A 87 18.54 1.64 21.39
N TYR A 88 18.49 2.69 20.55
CA TYR A 88 17.53 3.78 20.72
C TYR A 88 16.09 3.30 20.50
N TYR A 89 15.80 2.65 19.38
CA TYR A 89 14.43 2.24 19.04
C TYR A 89 13.90 1.10 19.95
N ASP A 90 14.77 0.21 20.45
CA ASP A 90 14.37 -0.72 21.50
C ASP A 90 13.98 -0.01 22.79
N ALA A 91 14.75 0.99 23.21
CA ALA A 91 14.42 1.78 24.38
C ALA A 91 13.10 2.56 24.17
N LEU A 92 12.85 3.07 22.97
CA LEU A 92 11.62 3.78 22.63
C LEU A 92 10.37 2.90 22.76
N ILE A 93 10.46 1.66 22.26
CA ILE A 93 9.35 0.69 22.24
C ILE A 93 9.14 0.05 23.62
N THR A 94 10.23 -0.30 24.31
CA THR A 94 10.17 -1.00 25.60
C THR A 94 10.08 -0.06 26.80
N LYS A 95 10.34 1.23 26.60
CA LYS A 95 10.52 2.25 27.66
C LYS A 95 11.63 1.90 28.67
N ARG A 96 12.61 1.07 28.26
CA ARG A 96 13.75 0.65 29.09
C ARG A 96 15.06 1.08 28.46
N GLN A 97 15.82 1.93 29.15
CA GLN A 97 17.14 2.35 28.71
C GLN A 97 18.20 1.36 29.19
N THR A 98 18.98 0.82 28.25
CA THR A 98 20.16 -0.01 28.57
C THR A 98 21.37 0.88 28.87
N SER A 99 22.44 0.29 29.41
CA SER A 99 23.71 1.01 29.65
C SER A 99 24.30 1.64 28.37
N ASN A 100 23.98 1.07 27.20
CA ASN A 100 24.43 1.59 25.91
C ASN A 100 23.63 2.81 25.43
N PHE A 101 22.48 3.12 26.03
CA PHE A 101 21.66 4.27 25.63
C PHE A 101 22.42 5.60 25.77
N ARG A 102 23.40 5.68 26.68
CA ARG A 102 24.29 6.84 26.83
C ARG A 102 25.08 7.22 25.57
N PHE A 103 25.22 6.30 24.61
CA PHE A 103 25.90 6.52 23.34
C PHE A 103 24.95 6.97 22.22
N CYS A 104 23.64 7.03 22.47
CA CYS A 104 22.66 7.58 21.54
C CYS A 104 22.57 9.10 21.74
N ASP A 105 23.70 9.79 21.58
CA ASP A 105 23.88 11.22 21.85
C ASP A 105 23.62 12.05 20.59
N VAL A 106 22.36 12.23 20.19
CA VAL A 106 21.97 13.06 19.03
C VAL A 106 20.72 13.88 19.35
N GLN A 107 20.59 15.11 18.82
CA GLN A 107 19.42 15.95 19.08
C GLN A 107 18.14 15.36 18.48
N ASN A 108 18.21 14.96 17.21
CA ASN A 108 17.09 14.39 16.47
C ASN A 108 17.54 13.16 15.69
N LEU A 109 16.83 12.04 15.86
CA LEU A 109 17.13 10.80 15.14
C LEU A 109 16.90 10.93 13.62
N SER A 110 15.98 11.80 13.20
CA SER A 110 15.75 12.06 11.77
C SER A 110 16.98 12.68 11.10
N ASP A 111 17.80 13.43 11.83
CA ASP A 111 19.04 14.02 11.28
C ASP A 111 20.08 12.94 10.96
N VAL A 112 20.02 11.79 11.64
CA VAL A 112 20.89 10.65 11.35
C VAL A 112 20.57 10.07 9.98
N GLY A 113 19.30 9.80 9.69
CA GLY A 113 18.86 9.32 8.37
C GLY A 113 19.15 10.31 7.26
N LEU A 114 18.89 11.61 7.48
CA LEU A 114 19.19 12.65 6.50
C LEU A 114 20.69 12.76 6.21
N ALA A 115 21.54 12.67 7.22
CA ALA A 115 22.99 12.65 7.05
C ALA A 115 23.47 11.39 6.33
N LEU A 116 22.91 10.22 6.66
CA LEU A 116 23.16 8.97 5.96
C LEU A 116 22.76 9.07 4.49
N HIS A 117 21.62 9.69 4.19
CA HIS A 117 21.17 9.95 2.83
C HIS A 117 22.12 10.87 2.06
N GLU A 118 22.55 11.98 2.66
CA GLU A 118 23.52 12.90 2.03
C GLU A 118 24.82 12.19 1.66
N MET A 119 25.36 11.36 2.57
CA MET A 119 26.55 10.55 2.31
C MET A 119 26.29 9.50 1.22
N GLY A 120 25.15 8.84 1.26
CA GLY A 120 24.73 7.83 0.27
C GLY A 120 24.65 8.43 -1.13
N LEU A 121 23.91 9.53 -1.29
CA LEU A 121 23.80 10.26 -2.55
C LEU A 121 25.15 10.79 -3.06
N THR A 122 26.00 11.31 -2.16
CA THR A 122 27.34 11.79 -2.53
C THR A 122 28.20 10.67 -3.13
N VAL A 123 28.15 9.47 -2.55
CA VAL A 123 28.84 8.30 -3.09
C VAL A 123 28.16 7.80 -4.36
N MET A 124 26.83 7.72 -4.39
CA MET A 124 26.04 7.25 -5.53
C MET A 124 26.29 8.08 -6.79
N TYR A 125 26.28 9.41 -6.70
CA TYR A 125 26.50 10.31 -7.82
C TYR A 125 27.99 10.50 -8.17
N SER A 126 28.90 9.81 -7.46
CA SER A 126 30.33 9.78 -7.78
C SER A 126 30.79 8.35 -8.05
N PRO A 127 30.62 7.82 -9.29
CA PRO A 127 30.97 6.43 -9.62
C PRO A 127 32.43 6.07 -9.31
N SER A 128 33.37 7.01 -9.46
CA SER A 128 34.78 6.82 -9.10
C SER A 128 34.97 6.62 -7.59
N ARG A 129 34.23 7.36 -6.76
CA ARG A 129 34.24 7.22 -5.29
C ARG A 129 33.63 5.90 -4.86
N LEU A 130 32.48 5.51 -5.44
CA LEU A 130 31.86 4.22 -5.16
C LEU A 130 32.80 3.05 -5.53
N ARG A 131 33.43 3.10 -6.71
CA ARG A 131 34.44 2.10 -7.11
C ARG A 131 35.64 2.06 -6.16
N SER A 132 36.16 3.23 -5.76
CA SER A 132 37.28 3.31 -4.83
C SER A 132 36.92 2.71 -3.47
N LEU A 133 35.74 3.03 -2.94
CA LEU A 133 35.23 2.46 -1.69
C LEU A 133 35.16 0.93 -1.77
N LEU A 134 34.60 0.37 -2.84
CA LEU A 134 34.48 -1.09 -3.03
C LEU A 134 35.83 -1.77 -3.26
N TYR A 135 36.79 -1.07 -3.90
CA TYR A 135 38.12 -1.60 -4.16
C TYR A 135 38.98 -1.65 -2.90
N TYR A 136 39.06 -0.55 -2.16
CA TYR A 136 39.88 -0.46 -0.95
C TYR A 136 39.23 -1.11 0.27
N VAL A 137 37.92 -1.30 0.26
CA VAL A 137 37.16 -1.78 1.42
C VAL A 137 36.19 -2.90 0.99
N PRO A 138 36.67 -4.12 0.72
CA PRO A 138 35.80 -5.23 0.30
C PRO A 138 34.69 -5.57 1.31
N ASP A 139 34.92 -5.29 2.60
CA ASP A 139 33.95 -5.50 3.67
C ASP A 139 32.66 -4.66 3.51
N ILE A 140 32.69 -3.59 2.69
CA ILE A 140 31.46 -2.87 2.34
C ILE A 140 30.50 -3.73 1.52
N GLU A 141 31.00 -4.67 0.69
CA GLU A 141 30.15 -5.60 -0.03
C GLU A 141 29.43 -6.55 0.92
N THR A 142 30.14 -7.08 1.92
CA THR A 142 29.55 -7.91 2.98
C THR A 142 28.43 -7.14 3.68
N PHE A 143 28.70 -5.90 4.06
CA PHE A 143 27.71 -5.03 4.69
C PHE A 143 26.49 -4.76 3.81
N LEU A 144 26.66 -4.55 2.50
CA LEU A 144 25.55 -4.23 1.58
C LEU A 144 24.73 -5.46 1.17
N PHE A 145 25.37 -6.60 0.95
CA PHE A 145 24.74 -7.76 0.31
C PHE A 145 24.49 -8.93 1.25
N ASP A 146 25.37 -9.15 2.22
CA ASP A 146 25.35 -10.34 3.07
C ASP A 146 24.73 -10.05 4.44
N GLU A 147 24.78 -8.79 4.89
CA GLU A 147 24.12 -8.34 6.11
C GLU A 147 22.74 -7.74 5.81
N PRO A 148 21.64 -8.38 6.24
CA PRO A 148 20.30 -7.81 6.06
C PRO A 148 20.13 -6.52 6.87
N LEU A 149 19.29 -5.60 6.37
CA LEU A 149 18.82 -4.47 7.17
C LEU A 149 18.09 -4.98 8.41
N ASP A 150 18.49 -4.47 9.59
CA ASP A 150 17.89 -4.84 10.87
C ASP A 150 16.53 -4.15 11.04
N ILE A 151 15.48 -4.82 10.56
CA ILE A 151 14.08 -4.41 10.71
C ILE A 151 13.56 -4.51 12.14
N GLY A 152 14.34 -5.08 13.07
CA GLY A 152 13.96 -5.22 14.46
C GLY A 152 13.03 -6.41 14.71
N LYS A 153 13.13 -6.95 15.94
CA LYS A 153 12.29 -8.07 16.39
C LYS A 153 10.81 -7.72 16.41
N TRP A 154 10.44 -6.49 16.77
CA TRP A 154 9.04 -6.09 16.92
C TRP A 154 8.31 -6.11 15.58
N ARG A 155 8.94 -5.64 14.50
CA ARG A 155 8.37 -5.73 13.16
C ARG A 155 8.27 -7.17 12.67
N THR A 156 9.29 -7.98 12.96
CA THR A 156 9.31 -9.40 12.58
C THR A 156 8.20 -10.17 13.30
N GLU A 157 8.11 -10.04 14.62
CA GLU A 157 7.08 -10.69 15.45
C GLU A 157 5.66 -10.25 15.04
N THR A 158 5.44 -8.96 14.79
CA THR A 158 4.14 -8.46 14.33
C THR A 158 3.80 -8.98 12.93
N HIS A 159 4.77 -9.05 12.01
CA HIS A 159 4.56 -9.62 10.68
C HIS A 159 4.17 -11.10 10.74
N ASP A 160 4.87 -11.88 11.55
CA ASP A 160 4.58 -13.30 11.76
C ASP A 160 3.22 -13.49 12.43
N PHE A 161 2.87 -12.64 13.40
CA PHE A 161 1.56 -12.65 14.05
C PHE A 161 0.44 -12.32 13.05
N GLY A 162 0.58 -11.25 12.27
CA GLY A 162 -0.38 -10.88 11.23
C GLY A 162 -0.56 -11.97 10.17
N THR A 163 0.54 -12.62 9.76
CA THR A 163 0.49 -13.75 8.81
C THR A 163 -0.29 -14.92 9.39
N LYS A 164 -0.08 -15.27 10.66
CA LYS A 164 -0.84 -16.33 11.35
C LYS A 164 -2.33 -16.00 11.43
N VAL A 165 -2.68 -14.77 11.81
CA VAL A 165 -4.08 -14.31 11.87
C VAL A 165 -4.73 -14.32 10.47
N GLN A 166 -4.01 -13.93 9.43
CA GLN A 166 -4.53 -13.97 8.06
C GLN A 166 -4.77 -15.39 7.55
N GLN A 167 -3.91 -16.35 7.91
CA GLN A 167 -4.00 -17.74 7.50
C GLN A 167 -5.03 -18.54 8.33
N ASP A 168 -5.33 -18.09 9.53
CA ASP A 168 -6.33 -18.70 10.39
C ASP A 168 -7.74 -18.34 9.89
N THR A 169 -8.41 -19.32 9.26
CA THR A 169 -9.77 -19.17 8.74
C THR A 169 -10.81 -18.85 9.80
N GLU A 170 -10.48 -19.09 11.07
CA GLU A 170 -11.32 -18.80 12.22
C GLU A 170 -11.01 -17.45 12.85
N SER A 171 -9.92 -16.75 12.48
CA SER A 171 -9.55 -15.45 13.06
C SER A 171 -10.65 -14.41 12.93
N ASP A 172 -10.86 -13.63 13.99
CA ASP A 172 -11.99 -12.70 14.11
C ASP A 172 -11.54 -11.22 14.07
N PRO A 173 -12.48 -10.26 14.20
CA PRO A 173 -12.12 -8.84 14.25
C PRO A 173 -11.22 -8.46 15.43
N ASP A 174 -11.32 -9.13 16.57
CA ASP A 174 -10.49 -8.83 17.75
C ASP A 174 -9.04 -9.27 17.49
N ASP A 175 -8.84 -10.45 16.91
CA ASP A 175 -7.53 -10.93 16.44
C ASP A 175 -6.91 -9.94 15.43
N LYS A 176 -7.71 -9.44 14.47
CA LYS A 176 -7.26 -8.43 13.50
C LYS A 176 -6.93 -7.09 14.16
N MET A 177 -7.74 -6.68 15.13
CA MET A 177 -7.50 -5.47 15.91
C MET A 177 -6.16 -5.57 16.65
N LEU A 178 -5.89 -6.70 17.32
CA LEU A 178 -4.60 -6.92 18.00
C LEU A 178 -3.42 -6.85 17.02
N VAL A 179 -3.58 -7.33 15.77
CA VAL A 179 -2.57 -7.16 14.72
C VAL A 179 -2.38 -5.67 14.37
N TYR A 180 -3.46 -4.88 14.27
CA TYR A 180 -3.35 -3.44 14.03
C TYR A 180 -2.63 -2.71 15.16
N GLU A 181 -2.96 -2.99 16.43
CA GLU A 181 -2.25 -2.44 17.59
C GLU A 181 -0.77 -2.81 17.61
N ALA A 182 -0.45 -4.09 17.34
CA ALA A 182 0.92 -4.57 17.25
C ALA A 182 1.68 -3.90 16.08
N THR A 183 0.99 -3.62 14.98
CA THR A 183 1.54 -2.92 13.80
C THR A 183 1.82 -1.46 14.10
N ASP A 184 0.90 -0.76 14.75
CA ASP A 184 1.09 0.64 15.15
C ASP A 184 2.28 0.78 16.12
N LYS A 185 2.34 -0.11 17.12
CA LYS A 185 3.48 -0.14 18.06
C LYS A 185 4.80 -0.44 17.34
N ALA A 186 4.84 -1.44 16.47
CA ALA A 186 6.03 -1.80 15.70
C ALA A 186 6.40 -0.72 14.66
N GLY A 187 5.45 0.12 14.24
CA GLY A 187 5.66 1.28 13.38
C GLY A 187 6.65 2.30 13.95
N ASN A 188 6.78 2.34 15.28
CA ASN A 188 7.78 3.16 15.99
C ASN A 188 9.21 2.66 15.83
N ASP A 189 9.42 1.44 15.36
CA ASP A 189 10.74 0.89 15.11
C ASP A 189 11.28 1.41 13.77
N LEU A 190 12.03 2.51 13.79
CA LEU A 190 12.54 3.15 12.57
C LEU A 190 14.04 2.93 12.38
N ALA A 191 14.65 1.94 13.05
CA ALA A 191 16.08 1.68 12.94
C ALA A 191 16.50 1.36 11.48
N ALA A 192 15.80 0.44 10.83
CA ALA A 192 16.03 0.11 9.42
C ALA A 192 15.72 1.27 8.48
N TYR A 193 14.66 2.04 8.76
CA TYR A 193 14.27 3.22 7.99
C TYR A 193 15.41 4.26 7.91
N GLN A 194 16.10 4.54 9.02
CA GLN A 194 17.23 5.49 8.97
C GLN A 194 18.40 4.95 8.14
N MET A 195 18.68 3.64 8.22
CA MET A 195 19.77 3.00 7.48
C MET A 195 19.47 2.82 5.99
N SER A 196 18.19 2.73 5.61
CA SER A 196 17.80 2.41 4.24
C SER A 196 18.13 3.52 3.24
N PHE A 197 18.25 4.77 3.69
CA PHE A 197 18.74 5.85 2.84
C PHE A 197 20.12 5.52 2.27
N PHE A 198 21.11 5.30 3.15
CA PHE A 198 22.47 5.01 2.71
C PHE A 198 22.56 3.69 1.92
N VAL A 199 21.98 2.61 2.45
CA VAL A 199 22.04 1.29 1.79
C VAL A 199 21.34 1.33 0.43
N GLY A 200 20.15 1.95 0.34
CA GLY A 200 19.41 2.11 -0.90
C GLY A 200 20.19 2.92 -1.94
N ASP A 201 20.75 4.07 -1.55
CA ASP A 201 21.52 4.92 -2.45
C ASP A 201 22.74 4.19 -3.04
N LEU A 202 23.48 3.42 -2.22
CA LEU A 202 24.64 2.67 -2.69
C LEU A 202 24.24 1.53 -3.64
N LEU A 203 23.18 0.79 -3.31
CA LEU A 203 22.66 -0.27 -4.18
C LEU A 203 22.18 0.29 -5.52
N VAL A 204 21.52 1.45 -5.52
CA VAL A 204 21.10 2.14 -6.74
C VAL A 204 22.31 2.65 -7.54
N GLY A 205 23.34 3.17 -6.88
CA GLY A 205 24.59 3.60 -7.53
C GLY A 205 25.30 2.48 -8.28
N LEU A 206 25.31 1.27 -7.70
CA LEU A 206 25.84 0.05 -8.32
C LEU A 206 25.05 -0.39 -9.55
N VAL A 207 23.75 -0.15 -9.56
CA VAL A 207 22.85 -0.52 -10.68
C VAL A 207 22.87 0.53 -11.79
N ALA A 208 22.90 1.81 -11.43
CA ALA A 208 22.81 2.93 -12.36
C ALA A 208 24.12 3.14 -13.13
N SER A 209 25.27 2.84 -12.52
CA SER A 209 26.57 2.96 -13.16
C SER A 209 26.81 1.81 -14.15
N PRO A 210 27.20 2.07 -15.42
CA PRO A 210 27.61 1.01 -16.34
C PRO A 210 28.82 0.24 -15.79
N PRO A 211 28.74 -1.10 -15.69
CA PRO A 211 29.84 -1.91 -15.18
C PRO A 211 30.99 -1.96 -16.19
N GLN A 212 32.22 -1.83 -15.70
CA GLN A 212 33.44 -1.82 -16.52
C GLN A 212 34.13 -3.19 -16.60
N ASN A 213 33.76 -4.11 -15.71
CA ASN A 213 34.36 -5.43 -15.62
C ASN A 213 33.34 -6.46 -15.06
N VAL A 214 33.71 -7.74 -15.08
CA VAL A 214 32.86 -8.86 -14.63
C VAL A 214 32.45 -8.71 -13.17
N GLU A 215 33.34 -8.18 -12.34
CA GLU A 215 33.09 -8.01 -10.91
C GLU A 215 32.06 -6.89 -10.64
N GLU A 216 32.16 -5.76 -11.34
CA GLU A 216 31.13 -4.70 -11.31
C GLU A 216 29.79 -5.19 -11.85
N GLN A 217 29.79 -6.02 -12.90
CA GLN A 217 28.57 -6.64 -13.41
C GLN A 217 27.91 -7.53 -12.34
N ARG A 218 28.70 -8.38 -11.66
CA ARG A 218 28.25 -9.22 -10.55
C ARG A 218 27.64 -8.40 -9.43
N ARG A 219 28.29 -7.30 -9.03
CA ARG A 219 27.79 -6.38 -8.00
C ARG A 219 26.48 -5.71 -8.42
N ALA A 220 26.36 -5.26 -9.67
CA ALA A 220 25.14 -4.65 -10.18
C ALA A 220 23.96 -5.63 -10.21
N GLU A 221 24.21 -6.92 -10.53
CA GLU A 221 23.19 -7.97 -10.47
C GLU A 221 22.75 -8.27 -9.03
N ARG A 222 23.69 -8.43 -8.10
CA ARG A 222 23.38 -8.61 -6.67
C ARG A 222 22.63 -7.41 -6.10
N ALA A 223 23.02 -6.20 -6.48
CA ALA A 223 22.35 -4.98 -6.05
C ALA A 223 20.91 -4.91 -6.56
N MET A 224 20.68 -5.23 -7.83
CA MET A 224 19.32 -5.30 -8.38
C MET A 224 18.45 -6.32 -7.64
N ALA A 225 18.97 -7.53 -7.38
CA ALA A 225 18.25 -8.55 -6.62
C ALA A 225 17.89 -8.07 -5.20
N LYS A 226 18.83 -7.41 -4.49
CA LYS A 226 18.57 -6.84 -3.17
C LYS A 226 17.55 -5.71 -3.18
N LEU A 227 17.59 -4.82 -4.18
CA LEU A 227 16.59 -3.77 -4.35
C LEU A 227 15.20 -4.37 -4.56
N VAL A 228 15.07 -5.42 -5.38
CA VAL A 228 13.79 -6.15 -5.57
C VAL A 228 13.35 -6.79 -4.25
N GLU A 229 14.23 -7.49 -3.54
CA GLU A 229 13.91 -8.13 -2.25
C GLU A 229 13.35 -7.13 -1.23
N TYR A 230 14.10 -6.05 -0.97
CA TYR A 230 13.71 -5.03 0.01
C TYR A 230 12.45 -4.26 -0.40
N SER A 231 12.25 -4.04 -1.70
CA SER A 231 11.10 -3.30 -2.20
C SER A 231 9.85 -4.15 -2.39
N THR A 232 9.92 -5.48 -2.45
CA THR A 232 8.74 -6.34 -2.70
C THR A 232 8.35 -7.21 -1.52
N SER A 233 9.27 -7.45 -0.58
CA SER A 233 8.96 -8.14 0.68
C SER A 233 8.08 -7.28 1.58
N LEU A 234 6.97 -7.83 2.05
CA LEU A 234 6.01 -7.09 2.89
C LEU A 234 6.65 -6.57 4.19
N VAL A 235 7.50 -7.37 4.82
CA VAL A 235 8.13 -7.00 6.08
C VAL A 235 9.16 -5.88 5.89
N TYR A 236 9.93 -5.91 4.80
CA TYR A 236 10.86 -4.83 4.47
C TYR A 236 10.10 -3.58 4.03
N ARG A 237 9.12 -3.66 3.12
CA ARG A 237 8.32 -2.49 2.71
C ARG A 237 7.71 -1.76 3.90
N ALA A 238 7.13 -2.50 4.85
CA ALA A 238 6.55 -1.92 6.07
C ALA A 238 7.60 -1.23 6.97
N ALA A 239 8.85 -1.68 6.93
CA ALA A 239 9.95 -1.13 7.73
C ALA A 239 10.69 0.04 7.06
N LEU A 240 10.87 -0.01 5.73
CA LEU A 240 11.69 0.94 5.00
C LEU A 240 10.87 2.09 4.40
N GLY A 241 9.62 1.83 4.02
CA GLY A 241 8.68 2.84 3.53
C GLY A 241 9.24 3.78 2.46
N ASP A 242 8.83 5.05 2.53
CA ASP A 242 9.19 6.09 1.56
C ASP A 242 10.70 6.38 1.49
N ALA A 243 11.48 6.11 2.54
CA ALA A 243 12.93 6.31 2.48
C ALA A 243 13.59 5.42 1.42
N PHE A 244 13.11 4.19 1.26
CA PHE A 244 13.61 3.29 0.23
C PHE A 244 13.05 3.62 -1.15
N THR A 245 11.80 4.04 -1.23
CA THR A 245 11.21 4.52 -2.49
C THR A 245 11.90 5.78 -3.01
N ASP A 246 12.33 6.68 -2.11
CA ASP A 246 13.16 7.82 -2.49
C ASP A 246 14.47 7.34 -3.16
N ALA A 247 15.19 6.42 -2.51
CA ALA A 247 16.41 5.85 -3.08
C ALA A 247 16.20 5.28 -4.49
N LEU A 248 15.07 4.60 -4.73
CA LEU A 248 14.72 3.95 -6.01
C LEU A 248 14.38 4.93 -7.16
N GLN A 249 14.16 6.21 -6.91
CA GLN A 249 13.79 7.18 -7.96
C GLN A 249 14.66 7.12 -9.24
N PRO A 250 16.00 6.99 -9.19
CA PRO A 250 16.83 6.91 -10.40
C PRO A 250 16.48 5.68 -11.27
N ILE A 251 16.09 4.57 -10.66
CA ILE A 251 15.61 3.37 -11.38
C ILE A 251 14.27 3.66 -12.05
N TYR A 252 13.38 4.40 -11.39
CA TYR A 252 12.06 4.73 -11.93
C TYR A 252 12.12 5.80 -13.03
N MET A 253 13.12 6.68 -12.98
CA MET A 253 13.34 7.73 -13.99
C MET A 253 13.96 7.20 -15.29
N GLU A 254 14.84 6.21 -15.23
CA GLU A 254 15.52 5.66 -16.42
C GLU A 254 14.79 4.42 -16.97
N LYS A 255 14.16 4.56 -18.15
CA LYS A 255 13.38 3.49 -18.80
C LYS A 255 14.08 2.13 -18.88
N ARG A 256 15.40 2.12 -19.11
CA ARG A 256 16.21 0.89 -19.17
C ARG A 256 16.29 0.22 -17.80
N LEU A 257 16.53 0.99 -16.74
CA LEU A 257 16.59 0.49 -15.37
C LEU A 257 15.20 0.07 -14.88
N THR A 258 14.15 0.84 -15.16
CA THR A 258 12.77 0.46 -14.84
C THR A 258 12.41 -0.89 -15.46
N ALA A 259 12.71 -1.07 -16.74
CA ALA A 259 12.43 -2.33 -17.45
C ALA A 259 13.21 -3.51 -16.88
N ARG A 260 14.48 -3.31 -16.49
CA ARG A 260 15.30 -4.33 -15.83
C ARG A 260 14.72 -4.68 -14.45
N PHE A 261 14.45 -3.67 -13.61
CA PHE A 261 13.88 -3.86 -12.29
C PHE A 261 12.54 -4.61 -12.34
N ALA A 262 11.65 -4.26 -13.28
CA ALA A 262 10.40 -4.97 -13.49
C ALA A 262 10.63 -6.43 -13.93
N ALA A 263 11.60 -6.68 -14.83
CA ALA A 263 11.92 -8.03 -15.30
C ALA A 263 12.50 -8.92 -14.20
N GLU A 264 13.22 -8.35 -13.23
CA GLU A 264 13.75 -9.05 -12.05
C GLU A 264 12.70 -9.26 -10.94
N GLY A 265 11.45 -8.85 -11.17
CA GLY A 265 10.34 -9.05 -10.24
C GLY A 265 10.00 -7.85 -9.36
N GLY A 266 10.59 -6.68 -9.60
CA GLY A 266 10.32 -5.43 -8.88
C GLY A 266 8.99 -4.75 -9.22
N LEU A 267 8.22 -5.29 -10.16
CA LEU A 267 6.95 -4.71 -10.61
C LEU A 267 5.91 -4.46 -9.49
N PRO A 268 5.76 -5.31 -8.45
CA PRO A 268 4.85 -5.06 -7.34
C PRO A 268 5.21 -3.80 -6.58
N ALA A 269 6.51 -3.57 -6.35
CA ALA A 269 7.00 -2.39 -5.65
C ALA A 269 6.61 -1.12 -6.41
N LEU A 270 6.84 -1.12 -7.73
CA LEU A 270 6.54 0.03 -8.57
C LEU A 270 5.04 0.39 -8.57
N VAL A 271 4.16 -0.62 -8.57
CA VAL A 271 2.70 -0.42 -8.51
C VAL A 271 2.25 0.02 -7.12
N ASP A 272 2.85 -0.54 -6.07
CA ASP A 272 2.50 -0.18 -4.69
C ASP A 272 3.03 1.23 -4.33
N ASP A 273 4.18 1.64 -4.87
CA ASP A 273 4.70 3.00 -4.76
C ASP A 273 3.83 4.01 -5.54
N TRP A 274 3.21 3.60 -6.65
CA TRP A 274 2.15 4.39 -7.29
C TRP A 274 0.94 4.58 -6.36
N ALA A 275 0.62 3.62 -5.49
CA ALA A 275 -0.47 3.81 -4.52
C ALA A 275 -0.09 4.75 -3.38
N MET A 276 1.02 4.44 -2.70
CA MET A 276 1.27 4.89 -1.33
C MET A 276 2.44 5.87 -1.16
N SER A 277 3.30 6.05 -2.17
CA SER A 277 4.52 6.84 -2.00
C SER A 277 4.34 8.32 -2.33
N ILE A 278 5.18 9.16 -1.71
CA ILE A 278 5.40 10.55 -2.13
C ILE A 278 5.84 10.69 -3.60
N SER A 279 6.43 9.64 -4.19
CA SER A 279 6.87 9.59 -5.61
C SER A 279 5.81 8.97 -6.54
N LYS A 280 4.53 8.99 -6.14
CA LYS A 280 3.39 8.40 -6.85
C LYS A 280 3.35 8.69 -8.36
N ASP A 281 3.47 9.96 -8.76
CA ASP A 281 3.37 10.35 -10.16
C ASP A 281 4.55 9.85 -11.01
N LEU A 282 5.76 9.82 -10.41
CA LEU A 282 6.93 9.22 -11.05
C LEU A 282 6.71 7.72 -11.29
N CYS A 283 6.21 7.00 -10.28
CA CYS A 283 5.94 5.57 -10.38
C CYS A 283 4.86 5.28 -11.43
N LYS A 284 3.77 6.06 -11.43
CA LYS A 284 2.72 5.99 -12.44
C LYS A 284 3.27 6.15 -13.86
N LYS A 285 4.09 7.17 -14.07
CA LYS A 285 4.74 7.44 -15.37
C LYS A 285 5.72 6.33 -15.75
N ALA A 286 6.50 5.82 -14.81
CA ALA A 286 7.42 4.71 -15.03
C ALA A 286 6.67 3.46 -15.50
N ILE A 287 5.53 3.13 -14.89
CA ILE A 287 4.65 2.04 -15.36
C ILE A 287 4.07 2.35 -16.74
N ASP A 288 3.72 3.62 -17.00
CA ASP A 288 3.22 4.07 -18.31
C ASP A 288 4.21 3.81 -19.45
N ASP A 289 5.48 4.11 -19.18
CA ASP A 289 6.60 3.97 -20.10
C ASP A 289 7.18 2.54 -20.17
N LEU A 290 6.71 1.60 -19.34
CA LEU A 290 7.24 0.22 -19.32
C LEU A 290 6.96 -0.48 -20.65
N PRO A 291 7.99 -1.02 -21.33
CA PRO A 291 7.78 -1.76 -22.57
C PRO A 291 7.12 -3.11 -22.26
N SER A 292 6.26 -3.57 -23.16
CA SER A 292 5.52 -4.84 -23.04
C SER A 292 6.43 -6.04 -22.72
N ARG A 293 7.69 -6.07 -23.16
CA ARG A 293 8.64 -7.15 -22.84
C ARG A 293 8.98 -7.27 -21.34
N ALA A 294 8.93 -6.16 -20.58
CA ALA A 294 9.24 -6.16 -19.14
C ALA A 294 8.22 -6.95 -18.32
N TRP A 295 7.00 -7.12 -18.85
CA TRP A 295 5.95 -7.93 -18.26
C TRP A 295 6.14 -9.43 -18.46
N GLY A 296 7.19 -9.89 -19.16
CA GLY A 296 7.37 -11.28 -19.59
C GLY A 296 7.87 -12.26 -18.53
N SER A 297 8.50 -11.78 -17.46
CA SER A 297 9.24 -12.61 -16.49
C SER A 297 8.61 -12.66 -15.09
N GLN A 298 7.30 -12.49 -14.97
CA GLN A 298 6.61 -12.37 -13.68
C GLN A 298 6.22 -13.75 -13.13
N THR A 299 6.49 -13.98 -11.85
CA THR A 299 6.06 -15.19 -11.13
C THR A 299 4.62 -15.03 -10.61
N PRO A 300 3.96 -16.13 -10.21
CA PRO A 300 2.70 -16.07 -9.47
C PRO A 300 2.70 -15.10 -8.28
N GLU A 301 3.76 -15.12 -7.49
CA GLU A 301 3.92 -14.32 -6.27
C GLU A 301 4.05 -12.84 -6.62
N THR A 302 4.86 -12.52 -7.64
CA THR A 302 5.01 -11.16 -8.16
C THR A 302 3.68 -10.64 -8.70
N LEU A 303 2.95 -11.41 -9.51
CA LEU A 303 1.63 -10.98 -10.00
C LEU A 303 0.63 -10.75 -8.87
N GLN A 304 0.64 -11.58 -7.82
CA GLN A 304 -0.19 -11.36 -6.64
C GLN A 304 0.18 -10.06 -5.91
N GLY A 305 1.48 -9.75 -5.83
CA GLY A 305 1.97 -8.46 -5.36
C GLY A 305 1.43 -7.28 -6.18
N VAL A 306 1.45 -7.37 -7.51
CA VAL A 306 0.89 -6.34 -8.42
C VAL A 306 -0.60 -6.14 -8.15
N PHE A 307 -1.38 -7.22 -8.02
CA PHE A 307 -2.81 -7.09 -7.73
C PHE A 307 -3.10 -6.45 -6.37
N ARG A 308 -2.28 -6.72 -5.35
CA ARG A 308 -2.35 -6.01 -4.05
C ARG A 308 -2.08 -4.52 -4.20
N GLY A 309 -0.99 -4.16 -4.88
CA GLY A 309 -0.68 -2.75 -5.16
C GLY A 309 -1.82 -2.04 -5.88
N LEU A 310 -2.45 -2.68 -6.88
CA LEU A 310 -3.61 -2.10 -7.57
C LEU A 310 -4.85 -1.95 -6.69
N MET A 311 -5.05 -2.80 -5.69
CA MET A 311 -6.10 -2.60 -4.69
C MET A 311 -5.79 -1.37 -3.83
N HIS A 312 -4.55 -1.20 -3.39
CA HIS A 312 -4.14 0.02 -2.68
C HIS A 312 -4.32 1.27 -3.54
N VAL A 313 -4.03 1.21 -4.85
CA VAL A 313 -4.30 2.33 -5.77
C VAL A 313 -5.80 2.67 -5.76
N ILE A 314 -6.69 1.67 -5.85
CA ILE A 314 -8.15 1.88 -5.80
C ILE A 314 -8.60 2.45 -4.45
N GLU A 315 -8.00 2.01 -3.35
CA GLU A 315 -8.33 2.49 -2.01
C GLU A 315 -7.94 3.96 -1.81
N VAL A 316 -6.78 4.35 -2.31
CA VAL A 316 -6.24 5.72 -2.15
C VAL A 316 -6.86 6.68 -3.17
N ASP A 317 -6.97 6.28 -4.44
CA ASP A 317 -7.43 7.16 -5.54
C ASP A 317 -8.91 7.04 -5.86
N GLY A 318 -9.62 6.05 -5.30
CA GLY A 318 -11.01 5.74 -5.63
C GLY A 318 -11.17 4.68 -6.73
N GLU A 319 -12.38 4.14 -6.86
CA GLU A 319 -12.68 3.09 -7.86
C GLU A 319 -12.52 3.56 -9.31
N GLU A 320 -12.65 4.87 -9.57
CA GLU A 320 -12.56 5.48 -10.89
C GLU A 320 -11.19 5.24 -11.55
N VAL A 321 -10.13 5.05 -10.75
CA VAL A 321 -8.79 4.75 -11.27
C VAL A 321 -8.76 3.44 -12.07
N SER A 322 -9.67 2.50 -11.76
CA SER A 322 -9.81 1.24 -12.48
C SER A 322 -10.32 1.44 -13.92
N GLU A 323 -10.88 2.60 -14.24
CA GLU A 323 -11.37 2.96 -15.57
C GLU A 323 -10.34 3.75 -16.40
N THR A 324 -9.08 3.78 -15.97
CA THR A 324 -8.03 4.50 -16.70
C THR A 324 -7.37 3.63 -17.78
N PRO A 325 -6.84 4.22 -18.87
CA PRO A 325 -6.09 3.48 -19.88
C PRO A 325 -4.88 2.73 -19.31
N LEU A 326 -4.21 3.31 -18.32
CA LEU A 326 -3.08 2.70 -17.62
C LEU A 326 -3.50 1.40 -16.92
N PHE A 327 -4.57 1.45 -16.12
CA PHE A 327 -5.09 0.28 -15.41
C PHE A 327 -5.53 -0.83 -16.40
N ALA A 328 -6.20 -0.44 -17.48
CA ALA A 328 -6.59 -1.35 -18.56
C ALA A 328 -5.40 -2.00 -19.26
N ARG A 329 -4.33 -1.24 -19.52
CA ARG A 329 -3.08 -1.77 -20.10
C ARG A 329 -2.44 -2.79 -19.16
N ILE A 330 -2.32 -2.49 -17.86
CA ILE A 330 -1.77 -3.43 -16.87
C ILE A 330 -2.56 -4.75 -16.87
N MET A 331 -3.90 -4.67 -16.80
CA MET A 331 -4.78 -5.85 -16.85
C MET A 331 -4.60 -6.64 -18.16
N HIS A 332 -4.47 -5.96 -19.29
CA HIS A 332 -4.24 -6.60 -20.59
C HIS A 332 -2.86 -7.25 -20.68
N GLU A 333 -1.80 -6.62 -20.20
CA GLU A 333 -0.44 -7.17 -20.20
C GLU A 333 -0.37 -8.46 -19.35
N ILE A 334 -1.04 -8.48 -18.20
CA ILE A 334 -1.16 -9.68 -17.35
C ILE A 334 -1.97 -10.77 -18.07
N TYR A 335 -3.15 -10.45 -18.59
CA TYR A 335 -4.02 -11.44 -19.24
C TYR A 335 -3.39 -12.05 -20.50
N SER A 336 -2.78 -11.23 -21.35
CA SER A 336 -2.21 -11.66 -22.63
C SER A 336 -1.03 -12.61 -22.48
N ARG A 337 -0.29 -12.55 -21.36
CA ARG A 337 0.86 -13.43 -21.07
C ARG A 337 0.53 -14.62 -20.20
N TYR A 338 -0.25 -14.39 -19.15
CA TYR A 338 -0.43 -15.36 -18.07
C TYR A 338 -1.83 -15.98 -18.05
N GLY A 339 -2.72 -15.53 -18.94
CA GLY A 339 -4.09 -16.02 -19.05
C GLY A 339 -4.95 -15.65 -17.83
N LEU A 340 -5.88 -16.54 -17.48
CA LEU A 340 -6.91 -16.28 -16.47
C LEU A 340 -6.47 -16.59 -15.02
N LYS A 341 -5.51 -17.50 -14.85
CA LYS A 341 -5.06 -17.97 -13.52
C LYS A 341 -4.66 -16.84 -12.55
N PRO A 342 -3.98 -15.75 -12.99
CA PRO A 342 -3.68 -14.64 -12.08
C PRO A 342 -4.93 -13.95 -11.54
N PHE A 343 -5.96 -13.74 -12.37
CA PHE A 343 -7.21 -13.09 -11.96
C PHE A 343 -8.03 -13.96 -11.00
N GLU A 344 -8.01 -15.27 -11.21
CA GLU A 344 -8.63 -16.23 -10.31
C GLU A 344 -7.99 -16.16 -8.91
N ARG A 345 -6.65 -16.20 -8.84
CA ARG A 345 -5.92 -16.05 -7.57
C ARG A 345 -6.08 -14.67 -6.93
N ALA A 346 -6.16 -13.64 -7.75
CA ALA A 346 -6.37 -12.27 -7.29
C ALA A 346 -7.79 -12.04 -6.72
N SER A 347 -8.76 -12.89 -7.06
CA SER A 347 -10.15 -12.74 -6.62
C SER A 347 -10.36 -12.81 -5.10
N THR A 348 -9.38 -13.33 -4.37
CA THR A 348 -9.37 -13.44 -2.90
C THR A 348 -8.37 -12.47 -2.24
N VAL A 349 -7.79 -11.53 -2.99
CA VAL A 349 -6.87 -10.52 -2.44
C VAL A 349 -7.60 -9.61 -1.46
N ARG A 350 -8.82 -9.21 -1.82
CA ARG A 350 -9.76 -8.50 -0.96
C ARG A 350 -11.18 -8.90 -1.29
N ASP A 351 -11.92 -9.30 -0.26
CA ASP A 351 -13.28 -9.78 -0.41
C ASP A 351 -14.28 -8.64 -0.69
N GLU A 352 -13.92 -7.40 -0.35
CA GLU A 352 -14.76 -6.20 -0.49
C GLU A 352 -14.83 -5.70 -1.95
N THR A 353 -13.77 -5.90 -2.73
CA THR A 353 -13.67 -5.45 -4.13
C THR A 353 -13.68 -6.65 -5.08
N ILE A 354 -14.84 -6.93 -5.67
CA ILE A 354 -15.02 -8.08 -6.57
C ILE A 354 -14.36 -7.91 -7.96
N LEU A 355 -13.53 -6.89 -8.17
CA LEU A 355 -13.03 -6.48 -9.49
C LEU A 355 -12.35 -7.64 -10.22
N PHE A 356 -11.38 -8.29 -9.58
CA PHE A 356 -10.64 -9.39 -10.20
C PHE A 356 -11.52 -10.62 -10.43
N TYR A 357 -12.45 -10.91 -9.51
CA TYR A 357 -13.48 -11.93 -9.72
C TYR A 357 -14.36 -11.62 -10.94
N PHE A 358 -14.79 -10.36 -11.09
CA PHE A 358 -15.60 -9.91 -12.22
C PHE A 358 -14.83 -10.07 -13.54
N LEU A 359 -13.56 -9.66 -13.59
CA LEU A 359 -12.70 -9.82 -14.75
C LEU A 359 -12.53 -11.30 -15.11
N HIS A 360 -12.14 -12.14 -14.14
CA HIS A 360 -12.02 -13.58 -14.32
C HIS A 360 -13.29 -14.20 -14.94
N ARG A 361 -14.46 -13.91 -14.37
CA ARG A 361 -15.75 -14.46 -14.83
C ARG A 361 -16.20 -13.94 -16.19
N ARG A 362 -15.87 -12.70 -16.55
CA ARG A 362 -16.26 -12.10 -17.83
C ARG A 362 -15.37 -12.56 -18.97
N ILE A 363 -14.06 -12.60 -18.72
CA ILE A 363 -13.07 -13.01 -19.72
C ILE A 363 -13.20 -14.51 -20.02
N SER A 364 -13.36 -15.36 -18.99
CA SER A 364 -13.58 -16.81 -19.16
C SER A 364 -14.77 -17.16 -20.07
N ARG A 365 -15.82 -16.34 -20.08
CA ARG A 365 -17.00 -16.55 -20.95
C ARG A 365 -16.79 -16.12 -22.40
N LYS A 366 -15.92 -15.14 -22.64
CA LYS A 366 -15.68 -14.53 -23.95
C LYS A 366 -14.20 -14.16 -24.13
N PRO A 367 -13.28 -15.15 -24.13
CA PRO A 367 -11.84 -14.86 -24.10
C PRO A 367 -11.36 -14.12 -25.35
N SER A 368 -12.02 -14.33 -26.50
CA SER A 368 -11.70 -13.65 -27.76
C SER A 368 -12.07 -12.17 -27.78
N ALA A 369 -12.94 -11.71 -26.88
CA ALA A 369 -13.44 -10.33 -26.87
C ALA A 369 -12.49 -9.35 -26.18
N TYR A 370 -11.48 -9.82 -25.43
CA TYR A 370 -10.63 -9.00 -24.56
C TYR A 370 -9.15 -9.11 -24.94
N LYS A 371 -8.85 -9.03 -26.24
CA LYS A 371 -7.49 -9.17 -26.78
C LYS A 371 -6.71 -7.86 -26.89
N SER A 372 -7.31 -6.71 -26.59
CA SER A 372 -6.66 -5.40 -26.64
C SER A 372 -6.87 -4.60 -25.35
N PRO A 373 -6.01 -3.61 -25.06
CA PRO A 373 -6.19 -2.70 -23.92
C PRO A 373 -7.55 -1.96 -23.96
N GLU A 374 -8.03 -1.55 -25.13
CA GLU A 374 -9.31 -0.82 -25.29
C GLU A 374 -10.50 -1.71 -24.96
N ALA A 375 -10.44 -2.99 -25.33
CA ALA A 375 -11.45 -3.97 -24.98
C ALA A 375 -11.45 -4.24 -23.46
N MET A 376 -10.27 -4.25 -22.83
CA MET A 376 -10.12 -4.36 -21.37
C MET A 376 -10.69 -3.12 -20.67
N LEU A 377 -10.41 -1.93 -21.18
CA LEU A 377 -10.95 -0.66 -20.68
C LEU A 377 -12.49 -0.66 -20.72
N THR A 378 -13.07 -1.09 -21.85
CA THR A 378 -14.53 -1.23 -21.99
C THR A 378 -15.10 -2.22 -20.97
N LEU A 379 -14.35 -3.26 -20.59
CA LEU A 379 -14.77 -4.21 -19.55
C LEU A 379 -14.72 -3.59 -18.16
N LEU A 380 -13.69 -2.80 -17.86
CA LEU A 380 -13.53 -2.10 -16.59
C LEU A 380 -14.62 -1.02 -16.40
N GLN A 381 -14.95 -0.26 -17.44
CA GLN A 381 -16.10 0.66 -17.43
C GLN A 381 -17.44 -0.05 -17.19
N LYS A 382 -17.57 -1.31 -17.63
CA LYS A 382 -18.76 -2.13 -17.30
C LYS A 382 -18.79 -2.54 -15.83
N PHE A 383 -17.62 -2.72 -15.19
CA PHE A 383 -17.53 -3.01 -13.76
C PHE A 383 -18.04 -1.83 -12.93
N ALA A 384 -17.70 -0.60 -13.29
CA ALA A 384 -18.20 0.62 -12.65
C ALA A 384 -19.74 0.67 -12.60
N ASN A 385 -20.39 0.17 -13.64
CA ASN A 385 -21.85 0.11 -13.76
C ASN A 385 -22.50 -1.13 -13.09
N VAL A 386 -21.73 -2.00 -12.43
CA VAL A 386 -22.29 -3.16 -11.72
C VAL A 386 -23.06 -2.67 -10.49
N PRO A 387 -24.38 -2.98 -10.37
CA PRO A 387 -25.16 -2.51 -9.23
C PRO A 387 -24.57 -2.99 -7.90
N ARG A 388 -24.57 -2.11 -6.89
CA ARG A 388 -24.07 -2.41 -5.54
C ARG A 388 -24.62 -3.72 -4.97
N ALA A 389 -25.92 -4.01 -5.16
CA ALA A 389 -26.53 -5.27 -4.75
C ALA A 389 -25.88 -6.52 -5.38
N THR A 390 -25.43 -6.41 -6.64
CA THR A 390 -24.70 -7.49 -7.32
C THR A 390 -23.27 -7.60 -6.79
N ARG A 391 -22.61 -6.47 -6.52
CA ARG A 391 -21.28 -6.45 -5.90
C ARG A 391 -21.31 -7.11 -4.53
N ASN A 392 -22.21 -6.69 -3.65
CA ASN A 392 -22.40 -7.27 -2.31
C ASN A 392 -22.67 -8.77 -2.37
N ARG A 393 -23.53 -9.22 -3.30
CA ARG A 393 -23.81 -10.65 -3.47
C ARG A 393 -22.58 -11.46 -3.88
N HIS A 394 -21.73 -10.91 -4.74
CA HIS A 394 -20.49 -11.59 -5.14
C HIS A 394 -19.43 -11.51 -4.05
N SER A 395 -19.31 -10.38 -3.36
CA SER A 395 -18.46 -10.23 -2.18
C SER A 395 -18.81 -11.27 -1.12
N TRP A 396 -20.11 -11.49 -0.83
CA TRP A 396 -20.58 -12.54 0.08
C TRP A 396 -20.06 -13.95 -0.27
N ILE A 397 -19.92 -14.26 -1.56
CA ILE A 397 -19.40 -15.56 -2.01
C ILE A 397 -17.90 -15.67 -1.74
N LEU A 398 -17.18 -14.55 -1.83
CA LEU A 398 -15.72 -14.49 -1.66
C LEU A 398 -15.30 -14.39 -0.19
N LEU A 399 -16.16 -13.82 0.68
CA LEU A 399 -15.87 -13.68 2.10
C LEU A 399 -15.42 -15.01 2.74
N SER A 400 -14.40 -14.92 3.58
CA SER A 400 -14.06 -15.94 4.57
C SER A 400 -15.23 -16.25 5.53
N ILE A 401 -15.15 -17.37 6.26
CA ILE A 401 -16.19 -17.77 7.22
C ILE A 401 -16.36 -16.70 8.31
N ALA A 402 -15.26 -16.23 8.89
CA ALA A 402 -15.27 -15.15 9.87
C ALA A 402 -15.85 -13.85 9.28
N GLY A 403 -15.44 -13.47 8.07
CA GLY A 403 -16.00 -12.30 7.38
C GLY A 403 -17.51 -12.39 7.13
N ARG A 404 -18.02 -13.61 6.85
CA ARG A 404 -19.47 -13.86 6.74
C ARG A 404 -20.17 -13.68 8.07
N TRP A 405 -19.63 -14.22 9.15
CA TRP A 405 -20.19 -14.07 10.50
C TRP A 405 -20.29 -12.60 10.91
N GLU A 406 -19.24 -11.82 10.68
CA GLU A 406 -19.22 -10.38 10.91
C GLU A 406 -20.29 -9.66 10.09
N CYS A 407 -20.35 -9.97 8.79
CA CYS A 407 -21.38 -9.44 7.89
C CYS A 407 -22.79 -9.78 8.38
N LEU A 408 -23.03 -10.99 8.91
CA LEU A 408 -24.31 -11.38 9.48
C LEU A 408 -24.64 -10.67 10.79
N ASP A 409 -23.65 -10.25 11.57
CA ASP A 409 -23.91 -9.53 12.82
C ASP A 409 -24.13 -8.04 12.56
N ALA A 410 -23.28 -7.43 11.73
CA ALA A 410 -23.22 -5.99 11.52
C ALA A 410 -24.10 -5.46 10.37
N GLN A 411 -24.33 -6.24 9.29
CA GLN A 411 -24.88 -5.70 8.04
C GLN A 411 -26.08 -6.47 7.46
N PHE A 412 -26.09 -7.80 7.57
CA PHE A 412 -27.04 -8.69 6.90
C PHE A 412 -27.88 -9.53 7.87
N GLY A 413 -27.73 -9.27 9.17
CA GLY A 413 -28.43 -9.95 10.25
C GLY A 413 -29.90 -9.61 10.35
N CYS A 414 -30.60 -10.37 11.20
CA CYS A 414 -31.94 -10.01 11.64
C CYS A 414 -31.84 -9.24 12.95
N GLU A 415 -32.39 -8.04 13.00
CA GLU A 415 -32.47 -7.24 14.23
C GLU A 415 -33.47 -7.80 15.26
N ASN A 416 -34.32 -8.75 14.86
CA ASN A 416 -35.25 -9.41 15.77
C ASN A 416 -34.47 -10.19 16.87
N PRO A 417 -34.64 -9.84 18.16
CA PRO A 417 -33.98 -10.53 19.26
C PRO A 417 -34.29 -12.03 19.34
N THR A 418 -35.40 -12.47 18.74
CA THR A 418 -35.84 -13.88 18.71
C THR A 418 -35.45 -14.62 17.43
N CYS A 419 -34.59 -14.03 16.59
CA CYS A 419 -34.14 -14.68 15.36
C CYS A 419 -33.33 -15.95 15.68
N PRO A 420 -33.76 -17.13 15.21
CA PRO A 420 -33.05 -18.39 15.51
C PRO A 420 -31.65 -18.41 14.90
N GLU A 421 -31.46 -17.88 13.70
CA GLU A 421 -30.14 -17.85 13.05
C GLU A 421 -29.17 -16.88 13.75
N LYS A 422 -29.67 -15.75 14.25
CA LYS A 422 -28.85 -14.84 15.07
C LYS A 422 -28.47 -15.47 16.41
N ALA A 423 -29.41 -16.15 17.07
CA ALA A 423 -29.13 -16.88 18.30
C ALA A 423 -28.08 -17.99 18.08
N GLU A 424 -28.11 -18.67 16.94
CA GLU A 424 -27.17 -19.72 16.59
C GLU A 424 -25.79 -19.16 16.20
N LEU A 425 -25.74 -18.02 15.51
CA LEU A 425 -24.50 -17.27 15.28
C LEU A 425 -23.84 -16.84 16.61
N LEU A 426 -24.63 -16.31 17.56
CA LEU A 426 -24.12 -15.94 18.89
C LEU A 426 -23.61 -17.16 19.66
N LYS A 427 -24.34 -18.27 19.64
CA LYS A 427 -23.88 -19.53 20.25
C LYS A 427 -22.59 -20.06 19.62
N LEU A 428 -22.44 -19.95 18.30
CA LEU A 428 -21.21 -20.35 17.62
C LEU A 428 -20.03 -19.48 18.07
N ARG A 429 -20.24 -18.17 18.26
CA ARG A 429 -19.22 -17.26 18.80
C ARG A 429 -18.88 -17.59 20.26
N GLU A 430 -19.88 -17.78 21.11
CA GLU A 430 -19.68 -18.10 22.54
C GLU A 430 -18.99 -19.46 22.75
N LYS A 431 -19.31 -20.45 21.92
CA LYS A 431 -18.70 -21.78 21.97
C LYS A 431 -17.40 -21.88 21.19
N ARG A 432 -16.90 -20.78 20.62
CA ARG A 432 -15.73 -20.79 19.74
C ARG A 432 -14.52 -21.32 20.51
N GLN A 433 -14.12 -22.53 20.16
CA GLN A 433 -12.83 -23.11 20.49
C GLN A 433 -12.10 -23.29 19.17
N ARG A 434 -10.88 -22.75 19.05
CA ARG A 434 -10.09 -22.86 17.82
C ARG A 434 -10.01 -24.32 17.37
N GLY A 435 -10.40 -24.60 16.13
CA GLY A 435 -10.39 -25.93 15.53
C GLY A 435 -11.64 -26.79 15.80
N VAL A 436 -12.64 -26.29 16.53
CA VAL A 436 -13.93 -26.96 16.72
C VAL A 436 -15.00 -26.27 15.88
N ARG A 437 -15.35 -26.89 14.74
CA ARG A 437 -16.29 -26.32 13.77
C ARG A 437 -17.61 -27.07 13.71
N ASP A 438 -18.69 -26.33 13.47
CA ASP A 438 -20.01 -26.89 13.13
C ASP A 438 -20.35 -26.56 11.66
N PRO A 439 -19.92 -27.41 10.71
CA PRO A 439 -20.11 -27.15 9.29
C PRO A 439 -21.60 -27.11 8.89
N ILE A 440 -22.49 -27.73 9.68
CA ILE A 440 -23.92 -27.75 9.42
C ILE A 440 -24.52 -26.38 9.71
N ILE A 441 -24.22 -25.80 10.87
CA ILE A 441 -24.69 -24.46 11.24
C ILE A 441 -24.05 -23.41 10.33
N GLU A 442 -22.75 -23.52 10.05
CA GLU A 442 -22.04 -22.60 9.15
C GLU A 442 -22.62 -22.57 7.73
N GLU A 443 -22.94 -23.73 7.15
CA GLU A 443 -23.59 -23.83 5.84
C GLU A 443 -25.02 -23.27 5.88
N ARG A 444 -25.74 -23.47 7.00
CA ARG A 444 -27.07 -22.88 7.20
C ARG A 444 -26.99 -21.35 7.25
N LEU A 445 -26.04 -20.80 8.00
CA LEU A 445 -25.78 -19.35 8.09
C LEU A 445 -25.30 -18.77 6.74
N TYR A 446 -24.48 -19.51 5.99
CA TYR A 446 -24.05 -19.13 4.64
C TYR A 446 -25.25 -18.96 3.70
N LYS A 447 -26.14 -19.95 3.67
CA LYS A 447 -27.38 -19.91 2.88
C LYS A 447 -28.32 -18.80 3.35
N TRP A 448 -28.44 -18.60 4.66
CA TRP A 448 -29.26 -17.56 5.26
C TRP A 448 -28.82 -16.16 4.86
N GLY A 449 -27.52 -15.85 4.95
CA GLY A 449 -26.96 -14.56 4.51
C GLY A 449 -27.04 -14.37 3.00
N GLY A 450 -26.81 -15.43 2.22
CA GLY A 450 -26.96 -15.39 0.77
C GLY A 450 -28.41 -15.17 0.29
N ALA A 451 -29.39 -15.47 1.13
CA ALA A 451 -30.82 -15.24 0.89
C ALA A 451 -31.30 -13.85 1.35
N SER A 452 -30.48 -13.10 2.09
CA SER A 452 -30.75 -11.71 2.48
C SER A 452 -30.78 -10.82 1.23
N LYS A 453 -31.98 -10.43 0.79
CA LYS A 453 -32.14 -9.58 -0.39
C LYS A 453 -31.90 -8.11 -0.03
N ALA A 454 -30.99 -7.49 -0.78
CA ALA A 454 -31.21 -6.23 -1.52
C ALA A 454 -32.55 -5.51 -1.32
N CYS A 455 -32.92 -4.95 -0.16
CA CYS A 455 -34.21 -4.26 -0.05
C CYS A 455 -34.09 -2.90 -0.75
N ALA A 456 -34.63 -2.76 -1.96
CA ALA A 456 -34.50 -1.59 -2.82
C ALA A 456 -35.15 -0.29 -2.30
N LYS A 457 -35.64 -0.26 -1.06
CA LYS A 457 -36.41 0.86 -0.50
C LYS A 457 -35.62 1.77 0.45
N TYR A 458 -34.36 1.48 0.72
CA TYR A 458 -33.45 2.33 1.49
C TYR A 458 -32.33 2.81 0.58
N VAL A 459 -32.64 3.83 -0.23
CA VAL A 459 -31.64 4.51 -1.08
C VAL A 459 -30.97 5.67 -0.33
N ASP A 460 -31.47 6.10 0.84
CA ASP A 460 -30.97 7.32 1.51
C ASP A 460 -30.64 7.22 3.01
N THR A 461 -30.80 6.06 3.67
CA THR A 461 -30.35 5.93 5.07
C THR A 461 -29.73 4.57 5.33
N SER A 462 -28.63 4.60 6.07
CA SER A 462 -27.96 3.47 6.68
C SER A 462 -28.95 2.53 7.38
N SER A 463 -28.62 1.23 7.36
CA SER A 463 -29.20 0.16 8.21
C SER A 463 -30.66 -0.26 7.95
N SER A 464 -30.83 -1.32 7.13
CA SER A 464 -31.50 -2.58 7.53
C SER A 464 -31.83 -3.45 6.30
N MET A 465 -31.38 -4.71 6.30
CA MET A 465 -31.72 -5.73 5.31
C MET A 465 -32.32 -6.93 6.03
N MET A 466 -33.62 -7.19 5.86
CA MET A 466 -34.27 -8.38 6.44
C MET A 466 -33.97 -9.63 5.58
N SER A 467 -33.41 -10.67 6.20
CA SER A 467 -33.33 -12.00 5.59
C SER A 467 -34.73 -12.64 5.46
N PHE A 468 -35.08 -13.08 4.25
CA PHE A 468 -36.37 -13.68 3.92
C PHE A 468 -36.59 -15.07 4.55
N MET A 469 -35.56 -15.67 5.16
CA MET A 469 -35.63 -17.02 5.71
C MET A 469 -36.04 -17.07 7.18
N CYS A 470 -36.24 -15.92 7.84
CA CYS A 470 -36.93 -15.88 9.14
C CYS A 470 -38.44 -16.12 8.95
N LYS A 471 -38.85 -17.38 8.85
CA LYS A 471 -40.24 -17.78 9.13
C LYS A 471 -40.34 -18.20 10.60
N PRO A 472 -40.91 -17.40 11.50
CA PRO A 472 -41.55 -17.98 12.66
C PRO A 472 -42.85 -18.63 12.17
N ARG A 473 -43.04 -19.92 12.47
CA ARG A 473 -44.41 -20.42 12.61
C ARG A 473 -45.06 -19.55 13.68
N THR A 474 -46.17 -18.92 13.31
CA THR A 474 -47.07 -18.12 14.16
C THR A 474 -46.66 -16.68 14.50
N ILE A 475 -47.61 -15.77 14.24
CA ILE A 475 -47.70 -14.34 14.60
C ILE A 475 -46.96 -13.37 13.65
N LEU A 476 -47.62 -13.11 12.51
CA LEU A 476 -47.50 -11.84 11.80
C LEU A 476 -48.21 -10.75 12.63
N VAL A 477 -47.47 -9.90 13.33
CA VAL A 477 -47.98 -8.55 13.63
C VAL A 477 -47.80 -7.73 12.36
N ALA A 478 -48.93 -7.43 11.72
CA ALA A 478 -49.02 -6.64 10.52
C ALA A 478 -48.51 -5.20 10.79
N GLY A 479 -47.23 -4.95 10.50
CA GLY A 479 -46.64 -3.62 10.64
C GLY A 479 -45.26 -3.46 9.99
N GLN A 480 -44.47 -4.53 9.84
CA GLN A 480 -43.07 -4.42 9.38
C GLN A 480 -42.73 -5.15 8.07
N CYS A 481 -43.73 -5.59 7.30
CA CYS A 481 -43.49 -6.28 6.02
C CYS A 481 -44.42 -5.76 4.92
N ARG A 482 -43.91 -4.91 4.03
CA ARG A 482 -44.54 -4.60 2.73
C ARG A 482 -43.64 -5.08 1.61
N ILE A 483 -43.85 -6.33 1.19
CA ILE A 483 -43.29 -6.89 -0.04
C ILE A 483 -44.09 -6.33 -1.22
N ALA A 484 -43.47 -5.49 -2.05
CA ALA A 484 -43.98 -5.22 -3.39
C ALA A 484 -43.65 -6.43 -4.28
N ARG A 485 -44.68 -7.21 -4.64
CA ARG A 485 -44.58 -8.20 -5.72
C ARG A 485 -44.36 -7.47 -7.05
N LEU A 486 -43.14 -7.43 -7.55
CA LEU A 486 -42.90 -7.24 -8.99
C LEU A 486 -42.99 -8.61 -9.66
N ARG A 487 -44.10 -8.83 -10.37
CA ARG A 487 -44.25 -9.94 -11.32
C ARG A 487 -43.18 -9.79 -12.40
N ALA A 488 -42.22 -10.71 -12.42
CA ALA A 488 -41.49 -11.01 -13.65
C ALA A 488 -42.41 -11.90 -14.50
N SER A 489 -43.10 -11.30 -15.47
CA SER A 489 -43.77 -12.05 -16.53
C SER A 489 -42.71 -12.59 -17.46
N VAL A 490 -42.55 -13.90 -17.47
CA VAL A 490 -41.83 -14.66 -18.49
C VAL A 490 -42.55 -14.44 -19.82
N GLY A 491 -41.84 -13.91 -20.82
CA GLY A 491 -42.32 -13.82 -22.19
C GLY A 491 -42.34 -15.20 -22.84
N ILE A 492 -43.51 -15.62 -23.31
CA ILE A 492 -43.68 -16.62 -24.36
C ILE A 492 -44.71 -16.06 -25.35
N GLY A 493 -44.26 -15.78 -26.57
CA GLY A 493 -45.02 -16.07 -27.80
C GLY A 493 -45.96 -15.02 -28.40
N ARG A 494 -45.59 -14.64 -29.64
CA ARG A 494 -46.43 -14.41 -30.84
C ARG A 494 -47.10 -13.03 -31.05
N THR A 495 -46.48 -12.30 -31.99
CA THR A 495 -47.07 -11.67 -33.19
C THR A 495 -48.57 -11.35 -33.19
N THR A 496 -48.90 -10.06 -33.24
CA THR A 496 -49.80 -9.47 -34.25
C THR A 496 -49.50 -7.98 -34.43
N SER A 497 -49.62 -7.57 -35.69
CA SER A 497 -49.45 -6.26 -36.32
C SER A 497 -50.50 -5.20 -35.94
N TRP A 498 -50.18 -3.94 -36.30
CA TRP A 498 -51.03 -2.79 -36.65
C TRP A 498 -50.94 -1.52 -35.77
N ASN A 499 -50.17 -0.57 -36.31
CA ASN A 499 -50.47 0.85 -36.56
C ASN A 499 -51.25 1.74 -35.56
N ALA A 500 -50.59 2.89 -35.33
CA ALA A 500 -51.13 4.26 -35.27
C ALA A 500 -51.85 4.73 -34.00
N ARG A 501 -51.19 5.64 -33.25
CA ARG A 501 -51.47 7.09 -33.24
C ARG A 501 -50.71 7.76 -32.08
N ARG A 502 -49.98 8.84 -32.37
CA ARG A 502 -49.57 9.84 -31.37
C ARG A 502 -50.83 10.56 -30.85
N PRO A 503 -50.81 11.05 -29.60
CA PRO A 503 -50.91 12.50 -29.44
C PRO A 503 -49.91 13.08 -28.43
N ARG A 504 -49.62 14.37 -28.63
CA ARG A 504 -48.76 15.27 -27.85
C ARG A 504 -49.52 15.87 -26.64
N PRO A 505 -48.83 16.62 -25.75
CA PRO A 505 -49.15 16.74 -24.32
C PRO A 505 -50.03 17.94 -23.99
N ASN A 506 -50.66 17.95 -22.80
CA ASN A 506 -50.92 19.16 -22.01
C ASN A 506 -51.52 18.85 -20.63
N ASN A 507 -51.30 19.81 -19.71
CA ASN A 507 -51.96 20.05 -18.42
C ASN A 507 -51.23 19.57 -17.15
N ALA A 508 -50.30 20.40 -16.70
CA ALA A 508 -49.97 20.58 -15.29
C ALA A 508 -50.79 21.75 -14.70
N PRO A 509 -51.36 21.65 -13.48
CA PRO A 509 -51.77 22.80 -12.71
C PRO A 509 -50.64 23.34 -11.84
N ARG A 510 -50.67 24.65 -11.65
CA ARG A 510 -49.68 25.54 -11.03
C ARG A 510 -50.28 26.11 -9.74
N TRP A 511 -49.39 26.60 -8.84
CA TRP A 511 -49.58 27.52 -7.70
C TRP A 511 -49.91 26.87 -6.33
N LYS A 512 -49.42 27.32 -5.16
CA LYS A 512 -48.62 28.51 -4.74
C LYS A 512 -48.04 28.33 -3.31
N LEU A 513 -46.78 28.75 -3.12
CA LEU A 513 -46.21 29.63 -2.06
C LEU A 513 -46.46 29.37 -0.55
N ARG A 514 -45.36 29.25 0.25
CA ARG A 514 -44.89 30.31 1.21
C ARG A 514 -43.67 29.92 2.08
N TYR A 515 -43.05 30.97 2.63
CA TYR A 515 -42.04 31.11 3.71
C TYR A 515 -40.56 30.96 3.33
N GLU A 516 -39.62 31.79 3.78
CA GLU A 516 -39.53 33.20 4.22
C GLU A 516 -38.02 33.44 4.42
N LYS A 517 -37.48 34.55 3.94
CA LYS A 517 -36.09 34.97 4.21
C LYS A 517 -36.04 35.76 5.51
N ARG A 518 -35.13 35.40 6.42
CA ARG A 518 -34.53 36.36 7.38
C ARG A 518 -33.02 36.35 7.22
N GLY A 519 -32.49 37.50 6.84
CA GLY A 519 -31.06 37.77 6.84
C GLY A 519 -30.58 38.31 8.18
N ARG A 520 -29.26 38.23 8.40
CA ARG A 520 -28.47 39.22 9.15
C ARG A 520 -27.04 39.18 8.60
N ARG A 521 -26.63 40.31 8.00
CA ARG A 521 -25.23 40.73 7.85
C ARG A 521 -24.95 41.74 8.94
N GLN A 522 -23.74 41.75 9.48
CA GLN A 522 -23.14 42.93 10.08
C GLN A 522 -21.68 43.06 9.63
N ARG A 523 -21.40 44.25 9.06
CA ARG A 523 -20.18 45.11 9.03
C ARG A 523 -18.84 44.47 8.62
N VAL A 524 -18.20 44.88 7.51
CA VAL A 524 -17.65 46.19 7.08
C VAL A 524 -16.44 46.65 7.88
N SER A 525 -15.26 46.58 7.23
CA SER A 525 -14.26 47.65 7.04
C SER A 525 -12.93 47.02 6.61
N ASN A 526 -12.08 47.52 5.73
CA ASN A 526 -12.10 48.51 4.66
C ASN A 526 -10.64 48.55 4.14
N VAL A 527 -10.43 48.78 2.82
CA VAL A 527 -9.35 49.62 2.24
C VAL A 527 -7.92 48.99 2.29
N SER A 528 -7.06 48.95 1.26
CA SER A 528 -6.83 49.66 -0.02
C SER A 528 -5.84 48.82 -0.85
N LYS A 529 -6.01 48.67 -2.18
CA LYS A 529 -5.34 49.40 -3.29
C LYS A 529 -3.84 49.13 -3.53
N VAL A 530 -3.53 49.18 -4.84
CA VAL A 530 -2.25 49.33 -5.57
C VAL A 530 -1.61 47.99 -5.96
N GLU A 531 -1.91 47.46 -7.15
CA GLU A 531 -1.47 47.81 -8.52
C GLU A 531 -0.03 47.41 -8.85
N GLU A 532 0.02 46.76 -10.01
CA GLU A 532 1.11 46.19 -10.75
C GLU A 532 2.15 47.24 -11.20
N GLY A 533 3.39 46.75 -11.31
CA GLY A 533 4.46 47.27 -12.15
C GLY A 533 5.32 46.09 -12.56
#